data_AF-A0A8S2WB83-F1
#
_entry.id   AF-A0A8S2WB83-F1
#
_cell.length_a   1.000
_cell.length_b   1.000
_cell.length_c   1.000
_cell.angle_alpha   90.00
_cell.angle_beta   90.00
_cell.angle_gamma   90.00
#
_symmetry.space_group_name_H-M   'P 1'
#
loop_
_entity.id
_entity.type
_entity.pdbx_description
1 polymer ?
#
loop_
_entity_poly.entity_id
_entity_poly.type
_entity_poly.pdbx_seq_one_letter_code
_entity_poly.pdbx_strand_id
1 'polypeptide(L)'
;IYASSQNLTQIVKVKRPTLPIYNELYQKYPETLQCPCSNITVDYQKFVSFQPKYHQICQSEFITMQWINNIGYNTSLAVITNEDDFRQTASVAFQLLSKLCQLTHETVGYQLDIFNSTKLISVNVISKTSLESQAENTIDTFKQTIVNTFKRSLLLIQTTTQGNTLI
;
A
#
# COMPACT_ATOMS: atom_id res chain seq x y z
N ILE A 1 -65.98 -24.60 6.12
CA ILE A 1 -64.65 -25.17 6.43
C ILE A 1 -63.63 -24.26 5.76
N TYR A 2 -62.89 -23.47 6.52
CA TYR A 2 -61.79 -22.65 5.99
C TYR A 2 -60.52 -23.48 6.09
N ALA A 3 -59.99 -23.96 4.97
CA ALA A 3 -58.67 -24.56 4.93
C ALA A 3 -57.64 -23.43 4.85
N SER A 4 -56.85 -23.22 5.90
CA SER A 4 -55.63 -22.41 5.79
C SER A 4 -54.54 -23.29 5.20
N SER A 5 -53.96 -22.84 4.08
CA SER A 5 -52.77 -23.50 3.51
C SER A 5 -51.56 -23.12 4.36
N GLN A 6 -51.06 -24.05 5.17
CA GLN A 6 -49.81 -23.88 5.89
C GLN A 6 -48.65 -24.11 4.93
N ASN A 7 -47.91 -23.05 4.59
CA ASN A 7 -46.66 -23.19 3.85
C ASN A 7 -45.58 -23.73 4.79
N LEU A 8 -45.05 -24.93 4.50
CA LEU A 8 -43.95 -25.53 5.24
C LEU A 8 -42.61 -25.11 4.61
N THR A 9 -41.75 -24.47 5.41
CA THR A 9 -40.39 -24.13 4.99
C THR A 9 -39.46 -25.31 5.23
N GLN A 10 -38.74 -25.76 4.20
CA GLN A 10 -37.73 -26.81 4.30
C GLN A 10 -36.32 -26.23 4.14
N ILE A 11 -35.39 -26.65 4.99
CA ILE A 11 -33.98 -26.29 4.88
C ILE A 11 -33.26 -27.37 4.05
N VAL A 12 -32.68 -26.96 2.92
CA VAL A 12 -31.85 -27.82 2.06
C VAL A 12 -30.37 -27.45 2.25
N LYS A 13 -29.52 -28.44 2.52
CA LYS A 13 -28.08 -28.26 2.74
C LYS A 13 -27.26 -28.78 1.56
N VAL A 14 -26.47 -27.91 0.94
CA VAL A 14 -25.51 -28.26 -0.12
C VAL A 14 -24.09 -28.13 0.44
N LYS A 15 -23.31 -29.22 0.39
CA LYS A 15 -21.93 -29.24 0.93
C LYS A 15 -20.94 -28.79 -0.15
N ARG A 16 -20.07 -27.83 0.20
CA ARG A 16 -18.96 -27.34 -0.65
C ARG A 16 -19.40 -27.06 -2.11
N PRO A 17 -20.39 -26.16 -2.32
CA PRO A 17 -20.84 -25.84 -3.66
C PRO A 17 -19.69 -25.24 -4.49
N THR A 18 -19.70 -25.52 -5.80
CA THR A 18 -18.86 -24.77 -6.74
C THR A 18 -19.41 -23.35 -6.91
N LEU A 19 -18.59 -22.42 -7.41
CA LEU A 19 -19.03 -21.05 -7.65
C LEU A 19 -20.27 -20.97 -8.58
N PRO A 20 -20.38 -21.75 -9.68
CA PRO A 20 -21.60 -21.79 -10.49
C PRO A 20 -22.84 -22.23 -9.72
N ILE A 21 -22.74 -23.28 -8.88
CA ILE A 21 -23.86 -23.75 -8.05
C ILE A 21 -24.29 -22.68 -7.05
N TYR A 22 -23.32 -22.02 -6.41
CA TYR A 22 -23.61 -20.91 -5.50
C TYR A 22 -24.34 -19.77 -6.23
N ASN A 23 -23.87 -19.37 -7.41
CA ASN A 23 -24.49 -18.29 -8.17
C ASN A 23 -25.93 -18.62 -8.58
N GLU A 24 -26.19 -19.85 -9.02
CA GLU A 24 -27.55 -20.32 -9.34
C GLU A 24 -28.47 -20.27 -8.11
N LEU A 25 -28.00 -20.80 -6.97
CA LEU A 25 -28.76 -20.77 -5.72
C LEU A 25 -29.00 -19.35 -5.22
N TYR A 26 -28.03 -18.45 -5.37
CA TYR A 26 -28.13 -17.05 -4.96
C TYR A 26 -29.17 -16.31 -5.81
N GLN A 27 -29.23 -16.57 -7.11
CA GLN A 27 -30.29 -16.01 -7.98
C GLN A 27 -31.67 -16.52 -7.60
N LYS A 28 -31.78 -17.80 -7.21
CA LYS A 28 -33.07 -18.42 -6.86
C LYS A 28 -33.57 -18.07 -5.46
N TYR A 29 -32.65 -17.86 -4.51
CA TYR A 29 -32.96 -17.66 -3.09
C TYR A 29 -32.13 -16.52 -2.45
N PRO A 30 -32.17 -15.28 -2.98
CA PRO A 30 -31.25 -14.21 -2.56
C PRO A 30 -31.41 -13.78 -1.10
N GLU A 31 -32.62 -13.83 -0.55
CA GLU A 31 -32.92 -13.38 0.82
C GLU A 31 -32.68 -14.45 1.89
N THR A 32 -32.69 -15.73 1.51
CA THR A 32 -32.68 -16.85 2.45
C THR A 32 -31.45 -17.75 2.32
N LEU A 33 -30.69 -17.63 1.24
CA LEU A 33 -29.47 -18.40 1.05
C LEU A 33 -28.40 -17.97 2.06
N GLN A 34 -27.91 -18.94 2.82
CA GLN A 34 -26.73 -18.78 3.68
C GLN A 34 -25.61 -19.68 3.18
N CYS A 35 -24.45 -19.08 2.92
CA CYS A 35 -23.26 -19.80 2.50
C CYS A 35 -22.10 -19.43 3.45
N PRO A 36 -22.00 -20.08 4.62
CA PRO A 36 -20.95 -19.79 5.58
C PRO A 36 -19.57 -20.18 5.03
N CYS A 37 -18.59 -19.33 5.27
CA CYS A 37 -17.22 -19.57 4.87
C CYS A 37 -16.59 -20.67 5.73
N SER A 38 -15.85 -21.58 5.09
CA SER A 38 -15.04 -22.58 5.82
C SER A 38 -13.85 -21.94 6.53
N ASN A 39 -13.32 -20.85 5.95
CA ASN A 39 -12.33 -19.99 6.58
C ASN A 39 -12.86 -18.56 6.55
N ILE A 40 -13.02 -17.96 7.74
CA ILE A 40 -13.56 -16.61 7.89
C ILE A 40 -12.56 -15.51 7.56
N THR A 41 -11.28 -15.86 7.37
CA THR A 41 -10.21 -14.92 7.06
C THR A 41 -9.46 -15.29 5.80
N VAL A 42 -9.22 -14.31 4.93
CA VAL A 42 -8.40 -14.47 3.72
C VAL A 42 -7.37 -13.36 3.67
N ASP A 43 -6.09 -13.70 3.53
CA ASP A 43 -5.03 -12.70 3.42
C ASP A 43 -5.14 -11.94 2.09
N TYR A 44 -5.02 -10.62 2.15
CA TYR A 44 -5.14 -9.76 0.96
C TYR A 44 -4.13 -10.10 -0.13
N GLN A 45 -2.91 -10.49 0.25
CA GLN A 45 -1.86 -10.94 -0.67
C GLN A 45 -2.25 -12.12 -1.58
N LYS A 46 -3.34 -12.86 -1.26
CA LYS A 46 -3.83 -13.96 -2.10
C LYS A 46 -4.60 -13.49 -3.34
N PHE A 47 -5.10 -12.25 -3.34
CA PHE A 47 -5.96 -11.73 -4.41
C PHE A 47 -5.65 -10.30 -4.83
N VAL A 48 -4.80 -9.58 -4.09
CA VAL A 48 -4.24 -8.27 -4.49
C VAL A 48 -2.72 -8.36 -4.44
N SER A 49 -2.05 -7.80 -5.46
CA SER A 49 -0.60 -7.70 -5.51
C SER A 49 -0.17 -6.31 -5.95
N PHE A 50 0.98 -5.87 -5.44
CA PHE A 50 1.58 -4.58 -5.79
C PHE A 50 2.98 -4.79 -6.37
N GLN A 51 3.32 -3.97 -7.36
CA GLN A 51 4.66 -3.87 -7.93
C GLN A 51 5.07 -2.40 -7.94
N PRO A 52 5.71 -1.90 -6.86
CA PRO A 52 6.13 -0.51 -6.79
C PRO A 52 7.11 -0.18 -7.90
N LYS A 53 6.93 1.00 -8.50
CA LYS A 53 7.89 1.58 -9.44
C LYS A 53 8.41 2.88 -8.83
N TYR A 54 9.70 2.91 -8.58
CA TYR A 54 10.37 4.07 -8.02
C TYR A 54 10.76 5.05 -9.13
N HIS A 55 10.93 6.32 -8.78
CA HIS A 55 11.41 7.32 -9.72
C HIS A 55 12.80 6.94 -10.23
N GLN A 56 13.07 7.12 -11.51
CA GLN A 56 14.35 6.72 -12.15
C GLN A 56 15.57 7.29 -11.43
N ILE A 57 15.45 8.49 -10.85
CA ILE A 57 16.51 9.13 -10.10
C ILE A 57 16.96 8.31 -8.88
N CYS A 58 16.04 7.59 -8.22
CA CYS A 58 16.33 6.72 -7.09
C CYS A 58 16.99 5.39 -7.51
N GLN A 59 17.17 5.18 -8.81
CA GLN A 59 17.87 4.04 -9.40
C GLN A 59 19.09 4.49 -10.22
N SER A 60 19.42 5.78 -10.19
CA SER A 60 20.50 6.38 -10.97
C SER A 60 21.78 6.52 -10.16
N GLU A 61 22.89 6.83 -10.83
CA GLU A 61 24.17 7.12 -10.18
C GLU A 61 24.12 8.34 -9.25
N PHE A 62 23.15 9.24 -9.44
CA PHE A 62 23.05 10.52 -8.73
C PHE A 62 22.81 10.39 -7.22
N ILE A 63 22.32 9.24 -6.77
CA ILE A 63 22.10 8.96 -5.34
C ILE A 63 23.26 8.21 -4.70
N THR A 64 24.30 7.86 -5.47
CA THR A 64 25.45 7.11 -4.97
C THR A 64 26.47 8.01 -4.28
N MET A 65 27.17 7.46 -3.28
CA MET A 65 28.25 8.19 -2.61
C MET A 65 29.40 8.56 -3.55
N GLN A 66 29.64 7.77 -4.60
CA GLN A 66 30.65 8.06 -5.61
C GLN A 66 30.33 9.38 -6.34
N TRP A 67 29.11 9.53 -6.85
CA TRP A 67 28.67 10.77 -7.49
C TRP A 67 28.73 11.96 -6.53
N ILE A 68 28.16 11.79 -5.33
CA ILE A 68 28.05 12.82 -4.29
C ILE A 68 29.43 13.34 -3.86
N ASN A 69 30.43 12.46 -3.73
CA ASN A 69 31.77 12.85 -3.35
C ASN A 69 32.49 13.55 -4.52
N ASN A 70 32.35 13.02 -5.74
CA ASN A 70 33.08 13.53 -6.89
C ASN A 70 32.64 14.92 -7.34
N ILE A 71 31.35 15.25 -7.18
CA ILE A 71 30.82 16.56 -7.62
C ILE A 71 31.36 17.73 -6.79
N GLY A 72 31.73 17.49 -5.53
CA GLY A 72 32.30 18.50 -4.62
C GLY A 72 33.83 18.51 -4.58
N TYR A 73 34.49 17.38 -4.86
CA TYR A 73 35.94 17.22 -4.66
C TYR A 73 36.80 17.78 -5.80
N ASN A 74 36.25 17.92 -7.01
CA ASN A 74 37.01 18.31 -8.20
C ASN A 74 37.02 19.84 -8.43
N THR A 75 37.09 20.60 -7.34
CA THR A 75 37.23 22.05 -7.36
C THR A 75 38.67 22.40 -6.98
N SER A 76 39.55 22.44 -7.97
CA SER A 76 40.80 23.19 -7.82
C SER A 76 40.47 24.61 -7.32
N LEU A 77 41.14 25.06 -6.26
CA LEU A 77 40.97 26.36 -5.60
C LEU A 77 40.89 27.58 -6.54
N ALA A 78 41.34 27.43 -7.80
CA ALA A 78 41.32 28.46 -8.83
C ALA A 78 39.95 28.69 -9.51
N VAL A 79 38.94 27.82 -9.34
CA VAL A 79 37.64 27.91 -10.06
C VAL A 79 36.50 28.40 -9.15
N ILE A 80 36.71 28.46 -7.83
CA ILE A 80 35.70 28.84 -6.84
C ILE A 80 35.70 30.36 -6.60
N THR A 81 35.47 31.16 -7.64
CA THR A 81 35.28 32.61 -7.47
C THR A 81 33.83 33.05 -7.67
N ASN A 82 32.92 32.11 -7.95
CA ASN A 82 31.52 32.41 -8.21
C ASN A 82 30.63 31.69 -7.19
N GLU A 83 29.91 32.46 -6.37
CA GLU A 83 29.00 31.95 -5.34
C GLU A 83 27.83 31.16 -5.95
N ASP A 84 27.53 31.38 -7.24
CA ASP A 84 26.49 30.70 -8.00
C ASP A 84 26.92 29.36 -8.63
N ASP A 85 28.14 28.87 -8.33
CA ASP A 85 28.59 27.59 -8.86
C ASP A 85 27.78 26.43 -8.25
N PHE A 86 26.98 25.76 -9.07
CA PHE A 86 26.17 24.61 -8.69
C PHE A 86 26.96 23.57 -7.89
N ARG A 87 28.24 23.36 -8.16
CA ARG A 87 29.09 22.39 -7.46
C ARG A 87 29.22 22.68 -5.95
N GLN A 88 29.02 23.92 -5.52
CA GLN A 88 29.03 24.32 -4.11
C GLN A 88 27.87 23.70 -3.32
N THR A 89 26.69 23.61 -3.93
CA THR A 89 25.47 23.10 -3.26
C THR A 89 25.06 21.71 -3.75
N ALA A 90 25.58 21.27 -4.90
CA ALA A 90 25.22 20.02 -5.55
C ALA A 90 25.41 18.81 -4.64
N SER A 91 26.56 18.70 -3.95
CA SER A 91 26.81 17.54 -3.07
C SER A 91 25.73 17.43 -1.99
N VAL A 92 25.35 18.54 -1.36
CA VAL A 92 24.27 18.58 -0.35
C VAL A 92 22.92 18.24 -0.96
N ALA A 93 22.60 18.78 -2.13
CA ALA A 93 21.34 18.49 -2.83
C ALA A 93 21.21 17.01 -3.22
N PHE A 94 22.28 16.39 -3.72
CA PHE A 94 22.30 14.96 -4.07
C PHE A 94 22.31 14.05 -2.84
N GLN A 95 22.93 14.48 -1.73
CA GLN A 95 22.80 13.79 -0.44
C GLN A 95 21.35 13.78 0.06
N LEU A 96 20.68 14.95 0.02
CA LEU A 96 19.26 15.05 0.38
C LEU A 96 18.42 14.14 -0.50
N LEU A 97 18.64 14.17 -1.82
CA LEU A 97 17.94 13.31 -2.76
C LEU A 97 18.14 11.81 -2.45
N SER A 98 19.38 11.39 -2.17
CA SER A 98 19.69 10.01 -1.77
C SER A 98 18.90 9.59 -0.53
N LYS A 99 18.81 10.47 0.48
CA LYS A 99 18.03 10.24 1.70
C LYS A 99 16.52 10.21 1.45
N LEU A 100 15.99 11.07 0.58
CA LEU A 100 14.58 11.03 0.19
C LEU A 100 14.23 9.74 -0.56
N CYS A 101 15.12 9.26 -1.43
CA CYS A 101 14.96 7.98 -2.11
C CYS A 101 14.99 6.82 -1.10
N GLN A 102 15.96 6.79 -0.17
CA GLN A 102 16.02 5.80 0.90
C GLN A 102 14.73 5.77 1.72
N LEU A 103 14.27 6.93 2.20
CA LEU A 103 13.04 7.05 2.99
C LEU A 103 11.81 6.55 2.21
N THR A 104 11.78 6.81 0.90
CA THR A 104 10.71 6.31 0.01
C THR A 104 10.72 4.79 -0.06
N HIS A 105 11.88 4.17 -0.27
CA HIS A 105 12.02 2.71 -0.31
C HIS A 105 11.57 2.06 1.00
N GLU A 106 12.04 2.57 2.13
CA GLU A 106 11.68 2.09 3.47
C GLU A 106 10.19 2.26 3.74
N THR A 107 9.62 3.42 3.42
CA THR A 107 8.19 3.68 3.63
C THR A 107 7.33 2.73 2.80
N VAL A 108 7.65 2.56 1.51
CA VAL A 108 6.89 1.65 0.64
C VAL A 108 7.02 0.20 1.11
N GLY A 109 8.23 -0.25 1.45
CA GLY A 109 8.46 -1.61 1.96
C GLY A 109 7.65 -1.89 3.22
N TYR A 110 7.75 -1.01 4.22
CA TYR A 110 7.01 -1.14 5.48
C TYR A 110 5.49 -1.17 5.27
N GLN A 111 4.96 -0.32 4.40
CA GLN A 111 3.53 -0.30 4.12
C GLN A 111 3.07 -1.54 3.37
N LEU A 112 3.91 -2.10 2.48
CA LEU A 112 3.60 -3.36 1.80
C LEU A 112 3.53 -4.52 2.79
N ASP A 113 4.42 -4.58 3.77
CA ASP A 113 4.38 -5.61 4.82
C ASP A 113 3.05 -5.53 5.61
N ILE A 114 2.62 -4.32 5.97
CA ILE A 114 1.32 -4.08 6.60
C ILE A 114 0.18 -4.56 5.69
N PHE A 115 0.19 -4.16 4.41
CA PHE A 115 -0.85 -4.56 3.47
C PHE A 115 -0.92 -6.08 3.31
N ASN A 116 0.22 -6.76 3.16
CA ASN A 116 0.29 -8.21 3.01
C ASN A 116 -0.22 -8.96 4.25
N SER A 117 -0.11 -8.34 5.43
CA SER A 117 -0.68 -8.86 6.68
C SER A 117 -2.18 -8.57 6.86
N THR A 118 -2.76 -7.72 6.02
CA THR A 118 -4.18 -7.34 6.09
C THR A 118 -5.05 -8.51 5.66
N LYS A 119 -6.20 -8.69 6.34
CA LYS A 119 -7.12 -9.81 6.11
C LYS A 119 -8.51 -9.32 5.75
N LEU A 120 -9.11 -9.94 4.76
CA LEU A 120 -10.55 -9.88 4.53
C LEU A 120 -11.23 -10.82 5.54
N ILE A 121 -12.20 -10.30 6.29
CA ILE A 121 -12.95 -11.06 7.28
C ILE A 121 -14.40 -11.18 6.81
N SER A 122 -14.89 -12.41 6.64
CA SER A 122 -16.31 -12.64 6.34
C SER A 122 -16.81 -14.00 6.82
N VAL A 123 -17.96 -13.98 7.48
CA VAL A 123 -18.64 -15.19 7.99
C VAL A 123 -19.36 -15.93 6.86
N ASN A 124 -19.83 -15.21 5.85
CA ASN A 124 -20.54 -15.76 4.68
C ASN A 124 -19.84 -15.36 3.39
N VAL A 125 -20.12 -16.07 2.30
CA VAL A 125 -19.68 -15.65 0.97
C VAL A 125 -20.22 -14.25 0.68
N ILE A 126 -19.33 -13.35 0.29
CA ILE A 126 -19.67 -12.00 -0.17
C ILE A 126 -19.80 -11.98 -1.69
N SER A 127 -20.57 -11.02 -2.20
CA SER A 127 -20.65 -10.80 -3.64
C SER A 127 -19.31 -10.34 -4.21
N LYS A 128 -19.12 -10.57 -5.52
CA LYS A 128 -17.95 -10.06 -6.24
C LYS A 128 -17.82 -8.53 -6.12
N THR A 129 -18.93 -7.80 -6.21
CA THR A 129 -18.94 -6.34 -6.08
C THR A 129 -18.54 -5.88 -4.68
N SER A 130 -18.98 -6.57 -3.63
CA SER A 130 -18.55 -6.27 -2.26
C SER A 130 -17.08 -6.61 -2.01
N LEU A 131 -16.55 -7.67 -2.66
CA LEU A 131 -15.13 -7.99 -2.62
C LEU A 131 -14.30 -6.90 -3.31
N GLU A 132 -14.68 -6.50 -4.52
CA GLU A 132 -14.01 -5.45 -5.30
C GLU A 132 -14.03 -4.10 -4.55
N SER A 133 -15.19 -3.69 -4.03
CA SER A 133 -15.30 -2.44 -3.27
C SER A 133 -14.45 -2.43 -2.00
N GLN A 134 -14.42 -3.54 -1.25
CA GLN A 134 -13.54 -3.64 -0.07
C GLN A 134 -12.06 -3.62 -0.45
N ALA A 135 -11.70 -4.26 -1.57
CA ALA A 135 -10.35 -4.24 -2.08
C ALA A 135 -9.92 -2.84 -2.49
N GLU A 136 -10.74 -2.11 -3.24
CA GLU A 136 -10.49 -0.73 -3.65
C GLU A 136 -10.34 0.20 -2.44
N ASN A 137 -11.25 0.12 -1.47
CA ASN A 137 -11.15 0.92 -0.24
C ASN A 137 -9.86 0.65 0.55
N THR A 138 -9.45 -0.62 0.61
CA THR A 138 -8.21 -1.02 1.29
C THR A 138 -6.97 -0.54 0.51
N ILE A 139 -7.00 -0.64 -0.82
CA ILE A 139 -5.94 -0.13 -1.71
C ILE A 139 -5.81 1.39 -1.57
N ASP A 140 -6.91 2.14 -1.51
CA ASP A 140 -6.87 3.59 -1.38
C ASP A 140 -6.38 4.01 0.00
N THR A 141 -6.78 3.30 1.06
CA THR A 141 -6.23 3.48 2.40
C THR A 141 -4.72 3.24 2.41
N PHE A 142 -4.25 2.18 1.73
CA PHE A 142 -2.82 1.89 1.58
C PHE A 142 -2.07 3.03 0.88
N LYS A 143 -2.59 3.56 -0.24
CA LYS A 143 -2.00 4.72 -0.95
C LYS A 143 -1.89 5.95 -0.04
N GLN A 144 -2.97 6.27 0.69
CA GLN A 144 -2.98 7.42 1.60
C GLN A 144 -2.00 7.23 2.75
N THR A 145 -1.89 6.01 3.29
CA THR A 145 -1.00 5.70 4.41
C THR A 145 0.47 5.80 4.00
N ILE A 146 0.85 5.37 2.78
CA ILE A 146 2.20 5.59 2.25
C ILE A 146 2.56 7.07 2.26
N VAL A 147 1.71 7.92 1.68
CA VAL A 147 1.97 9.37 1.58
C VAL A 147 2.07 10.00 2.97
N ASN A 148 1.17 9.64 3.87
CA ASN A 148 1.13 10.19 5.22
C ASN A 148 2.31 9.73 6.07
N THR A 149 2.68 8.46 6.00
CA THR A 149 3.86 7.92 6.70
C THR A 149 5.13 8.59 6.20
N PHE A 150 5.31 8.74 4.88
CA PHE A 150 6.45 9.46 4.31
C PHE A 150 6.54 10.90 4.83
N LYS A 151 5.43 11.66 4.76
CA LYS A 151 5.37 13.04 5.23
C LYS A 151 5.69 13.16 6.72
N ARG A 152 5.16 12.26 7.55
CA ARG A 152 5.42 12.24 8.99
C ARG A 152 6.90 11.98 9.29
N SER A 153 7.51 10.99 8.62
CA SER A 153 8.93 10.70 8.78
C SER A 153 9.80 11.88 8.34
N LEU A 154 9.47 12.52 7.21
CA LEU A 154 10.19 13.70 6.75
C LEU A 154 10.08 14.87 7.74
N LEU A 155 8.87 15.14 8.25
CA LEU A 155 8.65 16.19 9.24
C LEU A 155 9.46 15.94 10.52
N LEU A 156 9.50 14.69 11.00
CA LEU A 156 10.29 14.31 12.17
C LEU A 156 11.79 14.56 11.94
N ILE A 157 12.32 14.23 10.76
CA ILE A 157 13.71 14.50 10.40
C ILE A 157 13.98 16.03 10.43
N GLN A 158 13.08 16.84 9.87
CA GLN A 158 13.22 18.29 9.86
C GLN A 158 13.20 18.88 11.27
N THR A 159 12.24 18.49 12.11
CA THR A 159 12.10 19.03 13.47
C THR A 159 13.25 18.62 14.38
N THR A 160 13.74 17.38 14.27
CA THR A 160 14.92 16.92 15.02
C THR A 160 16.20 17.61 14.57
N THR A 161 16.37 17.86 13.27
CA THR A 161 17.53 18.60 12.76
C THR A 161 17.53 20.05 13.26
N GLN A 162 16.38 20.73 13.22
CA GLN A 162 16.24 22.10 13.75
C GLN A 162 16.46 22.18 15.27
N GLY A 163 15.95 21.20 16.02
CA GLY A 163 16.18 21.12 17.47
C GLY A 163 17.66 20.90 17.83
N ASN A 164 18.39 20.14 17.01
CA ASN A 164 19.82 19.88 17.20
C ASN A 164 20.71 21.04 16.75
N THR A 165 20.25 21.93 15.88
CA THR A 165 20.97 23.17 15.55
C THR A 165 20.88 24.26 16.64
N LEU A 166 20.12 24.02 17.72
CA LEU A 166 19.99 24.91 18.87
C LEU A 166 20.84 24.48 20.09
N ILE A 167 21.72 23.49 19.93
CA ILE A 167 22.69 23.00 20.93
C ILE A 167 24.10 23.27 20.41
#